data_AF-A0A0K0FBZ1-F1
#
_entry.id   AF-A0A0K0FBZ1-F1
#
_cell.length_a   1.000
_cell.length_b   1.000
_cell.length_c   1.000
_cell.angle_alpha   90.00
_cell.angle_beta   90.00
_cell.angle_gamma   90.00
#
_symmetry.space_group_name_H-M   'P 1'
#
loop_
_entity.id
_entity.type
_entity.pdbx_description
1 polymer ?
#
loop_
_entity_poly.entity_id
_entity_poly.type
_entity_poly.pdbx_seq_one_letter_code
_entity_poly.pdbx_strand_id
1 'polypeptide(L)'
;MHGKIYTTLFAICCLINLVICGLLIYIMSKSMDNPEKPEWAIILSFSTFIFFTIALMVTFVIWRKFRKDILLILCVTFTVGQCLCMVVSGVAFYVDETYPTKDVLFTSNPYSWLEFHRFVFLSAVILLLPIYVCQLFVINRHSGREYMAMPTSEITGSDFIVRKNTPYINSQKKYEKKIVR
;
A
#
# COMPACT_ATOMS: atom_id res chain seq x y z
N MET A 1 -9.54 4.69 20.66
CA MET A 1 -8.60 3.54 20.58
C MET A 1 -8.34 3.04 19.17
N HIS A 2 -9.34 2.96 18.28
CA HIS A 2 -9.21 2.40 16.92
C HIS A 2 -8.07 2.96 16.06
N GLY A 3 -7.73 4.26 16.16
CA GLY A 3 -6.67 4.87 15.36
C GLY A 3 -5.26 4.28 15.58
N LYS A 4 -4.94 3.80 16.79
CA LYS A 4 -3.63 3.21 17.09
C LYS A 4 -3.46 1.85 16.42
N ILE A 5 -4.53 1.05 16.34
CA ILE A 5 -4.54 -0.30 15.77
C ILE A 5 -4.16 -0.24 14.29
N TYR A 6 -4.78 0.66 13.52
CA TYR A 6 -4.49 0.82 12.09
C TYR A 6 -3.06 1.28 11.81
N THR A 7 -2.50 2.18 12.63
CA THR A 7 -1.10 2.61 12.49
C THR A 7 -0.13 1.46 12.77
N THR A 8 -0.40 0.64 13.79
CA THR A 8 0.41 -0.54 14.09
C THR A 8 0.33 -1.57 12.97
N LEU A 9 -0.86 -1.79 12.42
CA LEU A 9 -1.08 -2.72 11.32
C LEU A 9 -0.30 -2.28 10.06
N PHE A 10 -0.35 -0.99 9.72
CA PHE A 10 0.46 -0.45 8.62
C PHE A 10 1.97 -0.63 8.86
N ALA A 11 2.44 -0.42 10.09
CA ALA A 11 3.84 -0.64 10.44
C ALA A 11 4.27 -2.11 10.28
N ILE A 12 3.39 -3.06 10.64
CA ILE A 12 3.63 -4.51 10.44
C ILE A 12 3.71 -4.82 8.94
N CYS A 13 2.80 -4.29 8.12
CA CYS A 13 2.85 -4.45 6.66
C CYS A 13 4.15 -3.89 6.07
N CYS A 14 4.60 -2.71 6.52
CA CYS A 14 5.89 -2.15 6.11
C CYS A 14 7.07 -3.02 6.54
N LEU A 15 7.02 -3.64 7.72
CA LEU A 15 8.06 -4.55 8.19
C LEU A 15 8.16 -5.80 7.31
N ILE A 16 7.02 -6.37 6.91
CA ILE A 16 6.97 -7.49 5.96
C ILE A 16 7.60 -7.07 4.61
N ASN A 17 7.24 -5.90 4.08
CA ASN A 17 7.85 -5.38 2.85
C ASN A 17 9.38 -5.17 2.99
N LEU A 18 9.86 -4.77 4.17
CA LEU A 18 11.29 -4.61 4.44
C LEU A 18 12.02 -5.96 4.44
N VAL A 19 11.42 -7.00 5.02
CA VAL A 19 11.99 -8.37 4.98
C VAL A 19 12.10 -8.87 3.53
N ILE A 20 11.05 -8.66 2.73
CA ILE A 20 11.07 -9.03 1.30
C ILE A 20 12.12 -8.24 0.54
N CYS A 21 12.24 -6.93 0.81
CA CYS A 21 13.28 -6.09 0.22
C CYS A 21 14.69 -6.63 0.56
N GLY A 22 14.93 -7.03 1.81
CA GLY A 22 16.19 -7.67 2.21
C GLY A 22 16.46 -8.98 1.47
N LEU A 23 15.43 -9.81 1.29
CA LEU A 23 15.53 -11.04 0.50
C LEU A 23 15.88 -10.76 -0.96
N LEU A 24 15.25 -9.76 -1.58
CA LEU A 24 15.54 -9.37 -2.97
C LEU A 24 16.95 -8.82 -3.14
N ILE A 25 17.45 -8.02 -2.18
CA ILE A 25 18.85 -7.56 -2.18
C ILE A 25 19.80 -8.75 -2.11
N TYR A 26 19.51 -9.74 -1.26
CA TYR A 26 20.31 -10.96 -1.18
C TYR A 26 20.34 -11.72 -2.51
N ILE A 27 19.16 -11.94 -3.12
CA ILE A 27 19.04 -12.60 -4.43
C ILE A 27 19.85 -11.85 -5.49
N MET A 28 19.69 -10.53 -5.58
CA MET A 28 20.42 -9.67 -6.52
C MET A 28 21.94 -9.76 -6.31
N SER A 29 22.41 -9.63 -5.06
CA SER A 29 23.85 -9.65 -4.75
C SER A 29 24.50 -10.96 -5.17
N LYS A 30 23.84 -12.10 -4.89
CA LYS A 30 24.35 -13.43 -5.25
C LYS A 30 24.21 -13.74 -6.73
N SER A 31 23.26 -13.13 -7.41
CA SER A 31 23.05 -13.32 -8.84
C SER A 31 24.12 -12.59 -9.67
N MET A 32 24.65 -11.45 -9.20
CA MET A 32 25.72 -10.71 -9.90
C MET A 32 27.07 -11.43 -9.93
N ASP A 33 27.34 -12.30 -8.96
CA ASP A 33 28.57 -13.09 -8.87
C ASP A 33 28.54 -14.35 -9.77
N ASN A 34 27.38 -14.70 -10.32
CA ASN A 34 27.18 -15.90 -11.14
C ASN A 34 27.26 -15.59 -12.65
N PRO A 35 27.68 -16.56 -13.48
CA PRO A 35 27.80 -16.38 -14.94
C PRO A 35 26.43 -16.29 -15.65
N GLU A 36 25.38 -16.88 -15.07
CA GLU A 36 23.99 -16.72 -15.51
C GLU A 36 23.43 -15.40 -14.98
N LYS A 37 23.57 -14.35 -15.79
CA LYS A 37 23.07 -13.02 -15.44
C LYS A 37 21.54 -12.97 -15.59
N PRO A 38 20.84 -12.37 -14.62
CA PRO A 38 19.39 -12.23 -14.70
C PRO A 38 19.02 -11.26 -15.83
N GLU A 39 17.83 -11.47 -16.41
CA GLU A 39 17.30 -10.57 -17.41
C GLU A 39 17.26 -9.12 -16.90
N TRP A 40 17.54 -8.16 -17.80
CA TRP A 40 17.53 -6.73 -17.48
C TRP A 40 16.19 -6.26 -16.91
N ALA A 41 15.07 -6.86 -17.33
CA ALA A 41 13.74 -6.55 -16.82
C ALA A 41 13.60 -6.87 -15.31
N ILE A 42 14.15 -8.01 -14.87
CA ILE A 42 14.10 -8.47 -13.47
C ILE A 42 15.04 -7.62 -12.59
N ILE A 43 16.23 -7.31 -13.10
CA ILE A 43 17.16 -6.40 -12.42
C ILE A 43 16.50 -5.04 -12.17
N LEU A 44 15.86 -4.49 -13.20
CA LEU A 44 15.21 -3.19 -13.13
C LEU A 44 14.00 -3.22 -12.21
N SER A 45 13.18 -4.27 -12.26
CA SER A 45 12.01 -4.39 -11.40
C SER A 45 12.40 -4.51 -9.91
N PHE A 46 13.41 -5.33 -9.59
CA PHE A 46 13.90 -5.49 -8.22
C PHE A 46 14.55 -4.22 -7.70
N SER A 47 15.36 -3.54 -8.52
CA SER A 47 15.98 -2.26 -8.14
C SER A 47 14.93 -1.18 -7.87
N THR A 48 13.92 -1.09 -8.73
CA THR A 48 12.81 -0.13 -8.56
C THR A 48 11.98 -0.44 -7.31
N PHE A 49 11.74 -1.73 -7.04
CA PHE A 49 11.06 -2.17 -5.81
C PHE A 49 11.82 -1.79 -4.54
N ILE A 50 13.15 -2.00 -4.53
CA ILE A 50 14.01 -1.62 -3.40
C ILE A 50 13.92 -0.11 -3.16
N PHE A 51 14.05 0.69 -4.22
CA PHE A 51 13.94 2.14 -4.14
C PHE A 51 12.59 2.59 -3.58
N PHE A 52 11.48 2.06 -4.10
CA PHE A 52 10.15 2.39 -3.58
C PHE A 52 9.95 1.96 -2.12
N THR A 53 10.57 0.87 -1.69
CA THR A 53 10.52 0.43 -0.29
C THR A 53 11.20 1.41 0.64
N ILE A 54 12.40 1.87 0.28
CA ILE A 54 13.13 2.87 1.07
C ILE A 54 12.35 4.19 1.08
N ALA A 55 11.87 4.63 -0.09
CA ALA A 55 11.10 5.86 -0.22
C ALA A 55 9.79 5.81 0.59
N LEU A 56 9.09 4.67 0.59
CA LEU A 56 7.88 4.44 1.41
C LEU A 56 8.20 4.57 2.90
N MET A 57 9.28 3.93 3.38
CA MET A 57 9.68 3.99 4.79
C MET A 57 10.02 5.43 5.22
N VAL A 58 10.82 6.14 4.43
CA VAL A 58 11.18 7.54 4.70
C VAL A 58 9.93 8.41 4.74
N THR A 59 9.06 8.28 3.72
CA THR A 59 7.83 9.07 3.60
C THR A 59 6.88 8.80 4.76
N PHE A 60 6.75 7.54 5.18
CA PHE A 60 5.92 7.16 6.31
C PHE A 60 6.43 7.77 7.63
N VAL A 61 7.74 7.73 7.87
CA VAL A 61 8.35 8.34 9.07
C VAL A 61 8.15 9.85 9.07
N ILE A 62 8.35 10.52 7.94
CA ILE A 62 8.11 11.96 7.78
C ILE A 62 6.63 12.28 7.98
N TRP A 63 5.73 11.48 7.40
CA TRP A 63 4.29 11.64 7.61
C TRP A 63 3.89 11.52 9.07
N ARG A 64 4.49 10.59 9.81
CA ARG A 64 4.22 10.44 11.25
C ARG A 64 4.61 11.69 12.05
N LYS A 65 5.65 12.40 11.62
CA LYS A 65 6.12 13.65 12.24
C LYS A 65 5.27 14.86 11.85
N PHE A 66 4.98 15.03 10.56
CA PHE A 66 4.36 16.26 10.04
C PHE A 66 2.86 16.16 9.78
N ARG A 67 2.29 14.95 9.70
CA ARG A 67 0.86 14.69 9.47
C ARG A 67 0.24 15.40 8.26
N LYS A 68 1.02 15.62 7.19
CA LYS A 68 0.54 16.24 5.94
C LYS A 68 -0.05 15.21 4.98
N ASP A 69 -1.18 15.52 4.35
CA ASP A 69 -1.88 14.59 3.43
C ASP A 69 -1.09 14.26 2.17
N ILE A 70 -0.28 15.20 1.67
CA ILE A 70 0.60 14.99 0.51
C ILE A 70 1.53 13.79 0.73
N LEU A 71 2.06 13.63 1.95
CA LEU A 71 2.96 12.52 2.28
C LEU A 71 2.22 11.19 2.31
N LEU A 72 0.94 11.21 2.67
CA LEU A 72 0.11 10.02 2.71
C LEU A 72 -0.31 9.59 1.29
N ILE A 73 -0.58 10.54 0.39
CA ILE A 73 -0.75 10.26 -1.04
C ILE A 73 0.55 9.66 -1.62
N LEU A 74 1.70 10.20 -1.24
CA LEU A 74 2.99 9.69 -1.68
C LEU A 74 3.26 8.25 -1.17
N CYS A 75 2.81 7.91 0.05
CA CYS A 75 2.83 6.52 0.51
C CYS A 75 1.97 5.61 -0.38
N VAL A 76 0.78 6.06 -0.81
CA VAL A 76 -0.07 5.30 -1.75
C VAL A 76 0.65 5.03 -3.05
N THR A 77 1.22 6.06 -3.66
CA THR A 77 1.86 5.92 -4.97
C THR A 77 3.04 4.96 -4.92
N PHE A 78 3.86 5.00 -3.86
CA PHE A 78 4.93 4.03 -3.67
C PHE A 78 4.42 2.61 -3.42
N THR A 79 3.33 2.47 -2.66
CA THR A 79 2.70 1.15 -2.41
C THR A 79 2.16 0.53 -3.71
N VAL A 80 1.49 1.34 -4.54
CA VAL A 80 1.01 0.91 -5.87
C VAL A 80 2.18 0.57 -6.79
N GLY A 81 3.24 1.39 -6.79
CA GLY A 81 4.47 1.13 -7.53
C GLY A 81 5.13 -0.20 -7.16
N GLN A 82 5.25 -0.49 -5.86
CA GLN A 82 5.74 -1.78 -5.36
C GLN A 82 4.90 -2.96 -5.84
N CYS A 83 3.57 -2.81 -5.78
CA CYS A 83 2.65 -3.84 -6.27
C CYS A 83 2.85 -4.11 -7.77
N LEU A 84 2.98 -3.05 -8.58
CA LEU A 84 3.24 -3.18 -10.02
C LEU A 84 4.60 -3.85 -10.28
N CYS A 85 5.66 -3.48 -9.56
CA CYS A 85 6.97 -4.13 -9.69
C CYS A 85 6.90 -5.63 -9.38
N MET A 86 6.14 -6.03 -8.34
CA MET A 86 5.95 -7.45 -8.00
C MET A 86 5.20 -8.20 -9.09
N VAL A 87 4.14 -7.61 -9.66
CA VAL A 87 3.38 -8.22 -10.76
C VAL A 87 4.24 -8.37 -12.01
N VAL A 88 4.96 -7.32 -12.41
CA VAL A 88 5.86 -7.36 -13.58
C VAL A 88 6.94 -8.42 -13.40
N SER A 89 7.54 -8.51 -12.21
CA SER A 89 8.52 -9.55 -11.91
C SER A 89 7.89 -10.94 -11.98
N GLY A 90 6.66 -11.11 -11.49
CA GLY A 90 5.94 -12.39 -11.52
C GLY A 90 5.65 -12.85 -12.94
N VAL A 91 5.25 -11.92 -13.80
CA VAL A 91 5.04 -12.20 -15.24
C VAL A 91 6.37 -12.52 -15.92
N ALA A 92 7.43 -11.76 -15.65
CA ALA A 92 8.75 -12.00 -16.23
C ALA A 92 9.26 -13.43 -15.92
N PHE A 93 9.17 -13.87 -14.66
CA PHE A 93 9.53 -15.24 -14.27
C PHE A 93 8.61 -16.32 -14.88
N TYR A 94 7.38 -15.98 -15.26
CA TYR A 94 6.44 -16.94 -15.84
C TYR A 94 6.62 -17.10 -17.35
N VAL A 95 6.95 -16.00 -18.05
CA VAL A 95 7.11 -15.95 -19.51
C VAL A 95 8.43 -16.57 -19.97
N ASP A 96 9.48 -16.45 -19.18
CA ASP A 96 10.80 -16.95 -19.56
C ASP A 96 10.85 -18.48 -19.40
N GLU A 97 10.61 -19.28 -20.45
CA GLU A 97 10.56 -20.76 -20.39
C GLU A 97 11.94 -21.44 -20.32
N THR A 98 12.89 -20.85 -19.61
CA THR A 98 14.18 -21.47 -19.31
C THR A 98 14.01 -22.50 -18.19
N TYR A 99 13.97 -23.78 -18.57
CA TYR A 99 14.01 -24.90 -17.63
C TYR A 99 15.46 -25.12 -17.21
N PRO A 100 15.87 -24.79 -15.96
CA PRO A 100 17.20 -25.16 -15.52
C PRO A 100 17.28 -26.69 -15.46
N THR A 101 18.29 -27.25 -16.13
CA THR A 101 18.48 -28.70 -16.30
C THR A 101 19.03 -29.39 -15.04
N LYS A 102 19.18 -28.68 -13.92
CA LYS A 102 19.76 -29.18 -12.67
C LYS A 102 19.01 -28.65 -11.45
N ASP A 103 18.84 -29.50 -10.44
CA ASP A 103 18.42 -29.09 -9.11
C ASP A 103 19.49 -28.17 -8.51
N VAL A 104 19.21 -26.87 -8.50
CA VAL A 104 20.09 -25.87 -7.91
C VAL A 104 19.69 -25.66 -6.45
N LEU A 105 20.63 -25.54 -5.53
CA LEU A 105 20.34 -25.16 -4.13
C LEU A 105 20.16 -23.63 -4.03
N PHE A 106 19.18 -23.16 -3.26
CA PHE A 106 18.92 -21.72 -3.03
C PHE A 106 20.15 -20.97 -2.51
N THR A 107 20.98 -21.63 -1.70
CA THR A 107 22.21 -21.05 -1.15
C THR A 107 23.32 -20.85 -2.19
N SER A 108 23.29 -21.61 -3.29
CA SER A 108 24.31 -21.59 -4.34
C SER A 108 23.95 -20.59 -5.44
N ASN A 109 22.73 -20.66 -5.97
CA ASN A 109 22.23 -19.67 -6.92
C ASN A 109 20.74 -19.43 -6.66
N PRO A 110 20.41 -18.40 -5.85
CA PRO A 110 19.03 -18.13 -5.46
C PRO A 110 18.16 -17.66 -6.62
N TYR A 111 18.75 -17.08 -7.67
CA TYR A 111 18.03 -16.65 -8.87
C TYR A 111 17.54 -17.86 -9.68
N SER A 112 18.46 -18.76 -10.09
CA SER A 112 18.08 -19.97 -10.84
C SER A 112 17.20 -20.92 -10.00
N TRP A 113 17.33 -20.91 -8.67
CA TRP A 113 16.38 -21.63 -7.79
C TRP A 113 14.96 -21.04 -7.85
N LEU A 114 14.85 -19.71 -7.86
CA LEU A 114 13.56 -19.01 -7.95
C LEU A 114 12.91 -19.24 -9.32
N GLU A 115 13.73 -19.26 -10.37
CA GLU A 115 13.34 -19.60 -11.74
C GLU A 115 12.85 -21.04 -11.88
N PHE A 116 13.40 -21.99 -11.11
CA PHE A 116 12.86 -23.34 -11.03
C PHE A 116 11.57 -23.39 -10.19
N HIS A 117 11.51 -22.66 -9.08
CA HIS A 117 10.37 -22.63 -8.15
C HIS A 117 9.41 -21.45 -8.41
N ARG A 118 9.02 -21.22 -9.67
CA ARG A 118 8.19 -20.06 -10.10
C ARG A 118 6.89 -19.92 -9.32
N PHE A 119 6.26 -21.05 -8.98
CA PHE A 119 5.04 -21.08 -8.18
C PHE A 119 5.22 -20.50 -6.77
N VAL A 120 6.42 -20.64 -6.18
CA VAL A 120 6.75 -20.04 -4.89
C VAL A 120 6.75 -18.51 -5.01
N PHE A 121 7.39 -17.96 -6.05
CA PHE A 121 7.36 -16.52 -6.29
C PHE A 121 5.95 -16.00 -6.58
N LEU A 122 5.18 -16.71 -7.40
CA LEU A 122 3.80 -16.34 -7.73
C LEU A 122 2.88 -16.40 -6.51
N SER A 123 3.06 -17.39 -5.63
CA SER A 123 2.34 -17.47 -4.35
C SER A 123 2.67 -16.29 -3.43
N ALA A 124 3.94 -15.84 -3.40
CA ALA A 124 4.35 -14.67 -2.64
C ALA A 124 3.68 -13.38 -3.16
N VAL A 125 3.58 -13.22 -4.49
CA VAL A 125 2.85 -12.09 -5.11
C VAL A 125 1.38 -12.09 -4.68
N ILE A 126 0.71 -13.24 -4.73
CA ILE A 126 -0.70 -13.38 -4.32
C ILE A 126 -0.88 -13.04 -2.84
N LEU A 127 0.01 -13.52 -1.97
CA LEU A 127 -0.05 -13.25 -0.52
C LEU A 127 0.24 -11.78 -0.17
N LEU A 128 0.97 -11.06 -1.03
CA LEU A 128 1.29 -9.64 -0.83
C LEU A 128 0.16 -8.71 -1.25
N LEU A 129 -0.72 -9.11 -2.17
CA LEU A 129 -1.85 -8.29 -2.62
C LEU A 129 -2.76 -7.83 -1.45
N PRO A 130 -3.21 -8.71 -0.53
CA PRO A 130 -3.96 -8.30 0.65
C PRO A 130 -3.22 -7.29 1.55
N ILE A 131 -1.89 -7.38 1.63
CA ILE A 131 -1.05 -6.48 2.43
C ILE A 131 -1.09 -5.08 1.82
N TYR A 132 -0.97 -4.98 0.49
CA TYR A 132 -1.09 -3.71 -0.22
C TYR A 132 -2.50 -3.10 -0.12
N VAL A 133 -3.55 -3.92 -0.24
CA VAL A 133 -4.94 -3.47 -0.04
C VAL A 133 -5.14 -2.95 1.38
N CYS A 134 -4.55 -3.61 2.38
CA CYS A 134 -4.64 -3.17 3.76
C CYS A 134 -3.93 -1.83 3.98
N GLN A 135 -2.74 -1.66 3.39
CA GLN A 135 -2.00 -0.38 3.42
C GLN A 135 -2.82 0.76 2.80
N LEU A 136 -3.47 0.51 1.65
CA LEU A 136 -4.37 1.49 1.01
C LEU A 136 -5.58 1.84 1.87
N PHE A 137 -6.20 0.84 2.53
CA PHE A 137 -7.35 1.09 3.40
C PHE A 137 -6.98 1.94 4.62
N VAL A 138 -5.83 1.67 5.25
CA VAL A 138 -5.34 2.46 6.39
C VAL A 138 -5.05 3.89 5.99
N ILE A 139 -4.43 4.09 4.83
CA ILE A 139 -4.16 5.41 4.27
C ILE A 139 -5.48 6.16 4.02
N ASN A 140 -6.44 5.53 3.33
CA ASN A 140 -7.73 6.15 3.02
C ASN A 140 -8.48 6.56 4.30
N ARG A 141 -8.42 5.73 5.34
CA ARG A 141 -8.99 6.06 6.67
C ARG A 141 -8.36 7.30 7.31
N HIS A 142 -7.07 7.52 7.11
CA HIS A 142 -6.37 8.69 7.65
C HIS A 142 -6.68 9.96 6.86
N SER A 143 -6.85 9.88 5.54
CA SER A 143 -7.36 10.99 4.71
C SER A 143 -8.83 11.31 5.02
N GLY A 144 -9.64 10.30 5.32
CA GLY A 144 -11.05 10.44 5.68
C GLY A 144 -11.32 11.09 7.04
N ARG A 145 -10.30 11.42 7.85
CA ARG A 145 -10.49 12.05 9.17
C ARG A 145 -10.94 13.51 9.09
N GLU A 146 -10.70 14.21 7.98
CA GLU A 146 -11.25 15.56 7.81
C GLU A 146 -12.78 15.54 7.58
N TYR A 147 -13.33 14.43 7.06
CA TYR A 147 -14.77 14.25 6.89
C TYR A 147 -15.49 13.79 8.17
N MET A 148 -14.75 13.46 9.24
CA MET A 148 -15.32 13.17 10.57
C MET A 148 -15.57 14.44 11.41
N ALA A 149 -15.36 15.64 10.85
CA ALA A 149 -15.99 16.86 11.33
C ALA A 149 -17.36 17.06 10.63
N MET A 150 -18.15 15.99 10.48
CA MET A 150 -19.58 16.18 10.39
C MET A 150 -20.01 16.50 11.83
N PRO A 151 -20.56 17.70 12.13
CA PRO A 151 -21.11 17.95 13.45
C PRO A 151 -22.22 16.93 13.66
N THR A 152 -21.89 15.86 14.39
CA THR A 152 -22.90 15.01 14.98
C THR A 152 -23.66 15.94 15.89
N SER A 153 -24.92 16.15 15.56
CA SER A 153 -25.89 16.82 16.41
C SER A 153 -25.95 16.08 17.74
N GLU A 154 -25.07 16.43 18.68
CA GLU A 154 -25.42 16.36 20.08
C GLU A 154 -26.47 17.45 20.29
N ILE A 155 -27.71 16.98 20.29
CA ILE A 155 -28.91 17.72 20.59
C ILE A 155 -28.79 18.18 22.05
N THR A 156 -28.19 19.34 22.23
CA THR A 156 -28.34 20.17 23.41
C THR A 156 -28.58 21.58 22.90
N GLY A 157 -29.64 22.19 23.41
CA GLY A 157 -30.36 23.28 22.76
C GLY A 157 -29.52 24.46 22.28
N SER A 158 -30.11 25.13 21.29
CA SER A 158 -29.90 26.52 20.86
C SER A 158 -28.80 26.91 19.87
N ASP A 159 -28.14 25.98 19.15
CA ASP A 159 -27.25 26.38 18.05
C ASP A 159 -27.79 26.00 16.66
N PHE A 160 -28.16 27.04 15.92
CA PHE A 160 -28.63 26.99 14.53
C PHE A 160 -27.52 26.46 13.61
N ILE A 161 -27.71 25.24 13.09
CA ILE A 161 -26.92 24.75 11.95
C ILE A 161 -27.41 25.47 10.69
N VAL A 162 -26.70 26.52 10.27
CA VAL A 162 -26.88 27.10 8.93
C VAL A 162 -26.27 26.13 7.92
N ARG A 163 -27.09 25.23 7.37
CA ARG A 163 -26.69 24.41 6.21
C ARG A 163 -26.46 25.35 5.03
N LYS A 164 -25.29 25.28 4.39
CA LYS A 164 -25.04 25.96 3.11
C LYS A 164 -26.15 25.56 2.13
N ASN A 165 -26.78 26.56 1.51
CA ASN A 165 -27.87 26.42 0.54
C ASN A 165 -27.51 25.42 -0.57
N THR A 166 -27.95 24.18 -0.42
CA THR A 166 -28.01 23.21 -1.51
C THR A 166 -29.37 23.36 -2.21
N PRO A 167 -29.43 23.35 -3.56
CA PRO A 167 -30.61 23.72 -4.36
C PRO A 167 -31.83 22.78 -4.26
N TYR A 168 -31.83 21.81 -3.35
CA TYR A 168 -32.90 20.81 -3.19
C TYR A 168 -33.89 21.08 -2.05
N ILE A 169 -33.82 22.23 -1.36
CA ILE A 169 -34.73 22.55 -0.24
C ILE A 169 -35.86 23.47 -0.73
N ASN A 170 -36.78 22.92 -1.51
CA ASN A 170 -38.03 23.61 -1.90
C ASN A 170 -39.29 22.91 -1.35
N SER A 171 -39.14 22.00 -0.37
CA SER A 171 -40.26 21.20 0.16
C SER A 171 -40.55 21.39 1.65
N GLN A 172 -39.80 22.23 2.37
CA GLN A 172 -40.14 22.54 3.77
C GLN A 172 -41.22 23.64 3.82
N LYS A 173 -42.47 23.21 3.60
CA LYS A 173 -43.68 23.98 3.87
C LYS A 173 -43.61 24.57 5.28
N LYS A 174 -43.70 25.91 5.36
CA LYS A 174 -43.96 26.68 6.59
C LYS A 174 -45.18 26.10 7.31
N TYR A 175 -44.98 25.53 8.49
CA TYR A 175 -46.05 25.41 9.48
C TYR A 175 -45.93 26.60 10.43
N GLU A 176 -46.66 27.68 10.12
CA GLU A 176 -46.91 28.75 11.09
C GLU A 176 -47.83 28.20 12.18
N LYS A 177 -47.28 27.99 13.38
CA LYS A 177 -48.08 27.64 14.55
C LYS A 177 -48.74 28.93 15.04
N LYS A 178 -50.04 29.10 14.73
CA LYS A 178 -50.92 30.05 15.42
C LYS A 178 -50.90 29.73 16.92
N ILE A 179 -50.40 30.65 17.73
CA ILE A 179 -50.57 30.61 19.18
C ILE A 179 -52.02 31.02 19.45
N VAL A 180 -52.81 30.09 20.00
CA VAL A 180 -54.15 30.36 20.53
C VAL A 180 -54.05 30.41 22.04
N ARG A 181 -54.47 31.57 22.57
CA ARG A 181 -54.60 32.02 23.97
C ARG A 181 -53.32 32.41 24.70
#